data_AF-A0A1F9QR71-F1
#
_entry.id   AF-A0A1F9QR71-F1
#
_cell.length_a   1.000
_cell.length_b   1.000
_cell.length_c   1.000
_cell.angle_alpha   90.00
_cell.angle_beta   90.00
_cell.angle_gamma   90.00
#
_symmetry.space_group_name_H-M   'P 1'
#
loop_
_entity.id
_entity.type
_entity.pdbx_description
1 polymer ?
#
loop_
_entity_poly.entity_id
_entity_poly.type
_entity_poly.pdbx_seq_one_letter_code
_entity_poly.pdbx_strand_id
1 'polypeptide(L)'
;MTEHAVFYYSAAAALAAGLAYRWLRARDGRESPAADSQIARFGENIKLRDLFRLAVMMEEEGTAFYLKMAERVQNPGARKLCIQLAEEETEHRRLFQDRLNRWRSLAPNRLTWPAFLEKVRQEGLFNDQPGDGATEDEMAAFAIAQEKKTADFYGLFEAAFPDAWKREKLKSLVEQELAHEAKLRAAYPHLR
;
A
#
# COMPACT_ATOMS: atom_id res chain seq x y z
N MET A 1 -7.48 57.40 1.10
CA MET A 1 -8.50 56.34 0.87
C MET A 1 -7.95 55.09 0.15
N THR A 2 -6.63 54.97 -0.05
CA THR A 2 -6.03 53.93 -0.92
C THR A 2 -5.38 52.77 -0.14
N GLU A 3 -4.91 52.97 1.08
CA GLU A 3 -4.20 51.92 1.85
C GLU A 3 -5.12 50.80 2.36
N HIS A 4 -6.34 51.14 2.79
CA HIS A 4 -7.31 50.14 3.27
C HIS A 4 -7.77 49.18 2.17
N ALA A 5 -7.83 49.63 0.92
CA ALA A 5 -8.20 48.79 -0.22
C ALA A 5 -7.11 47.75 -0.51
N VAL A 6 -5.83 48.15 -0.53
CA VAL A 6 -4.70 47.25 -0.81
C VAL A 6 -4.57 46.15 0.26
N PHE A 7 -4.80 46.49 1.53
CA PHE A 7 -4.82 45.50 2.63
C PHE A 7 -6.00 44.51 2.54
N TYR A 8 -7.17 44.97 2.08
CA TYR A 8 -8.32 44.10 1.86
C TYR A 8 -8.10 43.13 0.69
N TYR A 9 -7.49 43.60 -0.41
CA TYR A 9 -7.16 42.75 -1.56
C TYR A 9 -6.09 41.70 -1.22
N SER A 10 -5.07 42.05 -0.42
CA SER A 10 -4.06 41.09 0.02
C SER A 10 -4.61 40.04 1.00
N ALA A 11 -5.48 40.44 1.94
CA ALA A 11 -6.15 39.52 2.87
C ALA A 11 -7.15 38.60 2.15
N ALA A 12 -7.93 39.12 1.19
CA ALA A 12 -8.85 38.33 0.39
C ALA A 12 -8.12 37.35 -0.55
N ALA A 13 -6.99 37.76 -1.15
CA ALA A 13 -6.15 36.88 -1.97
C ALA A 13 -5.50 35.75 -1.14
N ALA A 14 -5.03 36.05 0.07
CA ALA A 14 -4.48 35.05 0.99
C ALA A 14 -5.56 34.04 1.46
N LEU A 15 -6.78 34.51 1.74
CA LEU A 15 -7.92 33.64 2.06
C LEU A 15 -8.32 32.78 0.86
N ALA A 16 -8.41 33.35 -0.34
CA ALA A 16 -8.72 32.62 -1.56
C ALA A 16 -7.66 31.57 -1.89
N ALA A 17 -6.37 31.90 -1.76
CA ALA A 17 -5.25 30.97 -1.91
C ALA A 17 -5.28 29.87 -0.83
N GLY A 18 -5.58 30.21 0.42
CA GLY A 18 -5.75 29.26 1.51
C GLY A 18 -6.93 28.31 1.30
N LEU A 19 -8.06 28.81 0.79
CA LEU A 19 -9.23 28.01 0.43
C LEU A 19 -8.96 27.12 -0.78
N ALA A 20 -8.28 27.64 -1.81
CA ALA A 20 -7.85 26.87 -2.97
C ALA A 20 -6.86 25.77 -2.59
N TYR A 21 -5.86 26.07 -1.74
CA TYR A 21 -4.93 25.10 -1.19
C TYR A 21 -5.64 24.01 -0.37
N ARG A 22 -6.58 24.40 0.50
CA ARG A 22 -7.42 23.45 1.26
C ARG A 22 -8.30 22.59 0.35
N TRP A 23 -8.83 23.16 -0.73
CA TRP A 23 -9.66 22.45 -1.70
C TRP A 23 -8.84 21.46 -2.55
N LEU A 24 -7.66 21.87 -3.02
CA LEU A 24 -6.71 21.01 -3.74
C LEU A 24 -6.25 19.84 -2.85
N ARG A 25 -5.86 20.13 -1.60
CA ARG A 25 -5.46 19.11 -0.61
C ARG A 25 -6.61 18.17 -0.21
N ALA A 26 -7.86 18.60 -0.36
CA ALA A 26 -9.04 17.77 -0.08
C ALA A 26 -9.46 16.87 -1.26
N ARG A 27 -9.08 17.20 -2.51
CA ARG A 27 -9.32 16.36 -3.70
C ARG A 27 -8.36 15.18 -3.78
N ASP A 28 -7.10 15.40 -3.46
CA ASP A 28 -6.05 14.39 -3.44
C ASP A 28 -6.48 13.21 -2.52
N GLY A 29 -6.50 11.99 -3.06
CA GLY A 29 -6.94 10.78 -2.34
C GLY A 29 -8.46 10.50 -2.32
N ARG A 30 -9.30 11.33 -2.95
CA ARG A 30 -10.74 10.98 -3.22
C ARG A 30 -10.95 10.48 -4.66
N GLU A 31 -9.88 10.36 -5.41
CA GLU A 31 -9.87 9.81 -6.76
C GLU A 31 -10.45 8.39 -6.76
N SER A 32 -11.22 8.10 -7.80
CA SER A 32 -11.73 6.76 -8.08
C SER A 32 -10.89 6.17 -9.21
N PRO A 33 -10.69 4.85 -9.24
CA PRO A 33 -9.93 4.20 -10.30
C PRO A 33 -10.62 4.40 -11.65
N ALA A 34 -9.88 4.27 -12.75
CA ALA A 34 -10.48 4.23 -14.10
C ALA A 34 -11.58 3.16 -14.19
N ALA A 35 -12.67 3.46 -14.89
CA ALA A 35 -13.89 2.64 -14.89
C ALA A 35 -13.69 1.22 -15.48
N ASP A 36 -12.75 1.09 -16.41
CA ASP A 36 -12.31 -0.15 -17.06
C ASP A 36 -11.11 -0.81 -16.38
N SER A 37 -10.64 -0.26 -15.24
CA SER A 37 -9.52 -0.84 -14.53
C SER A 37 -9.87 -2.15 -13.84
N GLN A 38 -8.88 -3.03 -13.71
CA GLN A 38 -9.01 -4.30 -12.99
C GLN A 38 -9.27 -4.13 -11.48
N ILE A 39 -9.19 -2.91 -10.92
CA ILE A 39 -9.54 -2.64 -9.51
C ILE A 39 -11.05 -2.79 -9.29
N ALA A 40 -11.87 -2.61 -10.33
CA ALA A 40 -13.32 -2.75 -10.23
C ALA A 40 -13.77 -4.15 -9.74
N ARG A 41 -12.93 -5.18 -9.89
CA ARG A 41 -13.19 -6.53 -9.36
C ARG A 41 -13.37 -6.55 -7.83
N PHE A 42 -12.70 -5.64 -7.13
CA PHE A 42 -12.76 -5.55 -5.66
C PHE A 42 -14.00 -4.79 -5.14
N GLY A 43 -14.85 -4.29 -6.05
CA GLY A 43 -16.10 -3.62 -5.73
C GLY A 43 -16.23 -2.22 -6.32
N GLU A 44 -17.37 -1.59 -6.05
CA GLU A 44 -17.71 -0.26 -6.55
C GLU A 44 -17.30 0.84 -5.56
N ASN A 45 -17.15 2.07 -6.07
CA ASN A 45 -16.90 3.27 -5.27
C ASN A 45 -15.61 3.24 -4.42
N ILE A 46 -14.67 2.36 -4.75
CA ILE A 46 -13.34 2.31 -4.12
C ILE A 46 -12.62 3.65 -4.34
N LYS A 47 -12.09 4.23 -3.26
CA LYS A 47 -11.28 5.45 -3.33
C LYS A 47 -9.80 5.11 -3.19
N LEU A 48 -8.95 5.95 -3.78
CA LEU A 48 -7.49 5.83 -3.65
C LEU A 48 -7.02 5.69 -2.19
N ARG A 49 -7.67 6.38 -1.26
CA ARG A 49 -7.39 6.21 0.19
C ARG A 49 -7.68 4.82 0.73
N ASP A 50 -8.67 4.11 0.20
CA ASP A 50 -9.05 2.77 0.68
C ASP A 50 -7.98 1.76 0.22
N LEU A 51 -7.55 1.92 -1.02
CA LEU A 51 -6.41 1.25 -1.62
C LEU A 51 -5.10 1.48 -0.82
N PHE A 52 -4.79 2.72 -0.44
CA PHE A 52 -3.62 3.02 0.40
C PHE A 52 -3.72 2.43 1.80
N ARG A 53 -4.93 2.38 2.40
CA ARG A 53 -5.12 1.73 3.71
C ARG A 53 -4.94 0.23 3.62
N LEU A 54 -5.40 -0.38 2.52
CA LEU A 54 -5.18 -1.78 2.25
C LEU A 54 -3.69 -2.10 2.10
N ALA A 55 -2.95 -1.26 1.36
CA ALA A 55 -1.49 -1.39 1.26
C ALA A 55 -0.83 -1.31 2.65
N VAL A 56 -1.16 -0.33 3.49
CA VAL A 56 -0.64 -0.28 4.87
C VAL A 56 -0.91 -1.57 5.64
N MET A 57 -2.11 -2.15 5.55
CA MET A 57 -2.42 -3.43 6.21
C MET A 57 -1.56 -4.58 5.69
N MET A 58 -1.39 -4.68 4.36
CA MET A 58 -0.58 -5.73 3.74
C MET A 58 0.87 -5.67 4.22
N GLU A 59 1.46 -4.48 4.23
CA GLU A 59 2.84 -4.24 4.65
C GLU A 59 3.04 -4.48 6.17
N GLU A 60 2.03 -4.16 7.00
CA GLU A 60 2.04 -4.48 8.44
C GLU A 60 2.01 -5.99 8.69
N GLU A 61 1.15 -6.70 7.95
CA GLU A 61 1.07 -8.16 8.02
C GLU A 61 2.35 -8.83 7.51
N GLY A 62 2.94 -8.33 6.42
CA GLY A 62 4.23 -8.78 5.87
C GLY A 62 5.38 -8.58 6.86
N THR A 63 5.49 -7.38 7.43
CA THR A 63 6.49 -7.08 8.48
C THR A 63 6.38 -8.07 9.65
N ALA A 64 5.16 -8.25 10.18
CA ALA A 64 4.93 -9.16 11.30
C ALA A 64 5.25 -10.62 10.93
N PHE A 65 4.90 -11.03 9.71
CA PHE A 65 5.18 -12.36 9.20
C PHE A 65 6.68 -12.63 9.09
N TYR A 66 7.45 -11.71 8.52
CA TYR A 66 8.90 -11.89 8.37
C TYR A 66 9.64 -11.90 9.71
N LEU A 67 9.22 -11.07 10.67
CA LEU A 67 9.78 -11.13 12.03
C LEU A 67 9.50 -12.49 12.69
N LYS A 68 8.27 -13.00 12.56
CA LYS A 68 7.90 -14.35 13.03
C LYS A 68 8.70 -15.44 12.34
N MET A 69 8.92 -15.33 11.03
CA MET A 69 9.73 -16.28 10.26
C MET A 69 11.20 -16.24 10.71
N ALA A 70 11.76 -15.04 10.91
CA ALA A 70 13.14 -14.85 11.37
C ALA A 70 13.43 -15.54 12.71
N GLU A 71 12.44 -15.63 13.61
CA GLU A 71 12.57 -16.34 14.88
C GLU A 71 12.73 -17.86 14.69
N ARG A 72 12.06 -18.42 13.67
CA ARG A 72 11.89 -19.87 13.47
C ARG A 72 12.92 -20.49 12.52
N VAL A 73 13.40 -19.74 11.54
CA VAL A 73 14.35 -20.24 10.54
C VAL A 73 15.69 -20.64 11.18
N GLN A 74 16.23 -21.78 10.78
CA GLN A 74 17.48 -22.29 11.35
C GLN A 74 18.70 -21.72 10.63
N ASN A 75 18.59 -21.49 9.32
CA ASN A 75 19.68 -20.98 8.51
C ASN A 75 19.97 -19.50 8.83
N PRO A 76 21.19 -19.11 9.23
CA PRO A 76 21.52 -17.71 9.54
C PRO A 76 21.34 -16.75 8.36
N GLY A 77 21.56 -17.22 7.13
CA GLY A 77 21.32 -16.46 5.90
C GLY A 77 19.84 -16.19 5.67
N ALA A 78 18.99 -17.21 5.84
CA ALA A 78 17.54 -17.05 5.76
C ALA A 78 17.00 -16.12 6.86
N ARG A 79 17.53 -16.24 8.08
CA ARG A 79 17.22 -15.32 9.20
C ARG A 79 17.53 -13.87 8.84
N LYS A 80 18.73 -13.63 8.32
CA LYS A 80 19.15 -12.30 7.89
C LYS A 80 18.25 -11.77 6.79
N LEU A 81 17.91 -12.60 5.80
CA LEU A 81 16.99 -12.21 4.73
C LEU A 81 15.62 -11.82 5.29
N CYS A 82 15.03 -12.61 6.19
CA CYS A 82 13.74 -12.29 6.80
C CYS A 82 13.77 -10.94 7.55
N ILE A 83 14.84 -10.67 8.30
CA ILE A 83 14.99 -9.37 9.00
C ILE A 83 15.07 -8.22 7.98
N GLN A 84 15.84 -8.39 6.91
CA GLN A 84 15.97 -7.39 5.85
C GLN A 84 14.63 -7.14 5.15
N LEU A 85 13.87 -8.19 4.83
CA LEU A 85 12.55 -8.05 4.23
C LEU A 85 11.60 -7.32 5.17
N ALA A 86 11.55 -7.67 6.46
CA ALA A 86 10.74 -6.95 7.45
C ALA A 86 11.07 -5.43 7.54
N GLU A 87 12.34 -5.07 7.38
CA GLU A 87 12.79 -3.68 7.30
C GLU A 87 12.30 -3.00 6.00
N GLU A 88 12.41 -3.68 4.85
CA GLU A 88 11.92 -3.20 3.55
C GLU A 88 10.39 -2.96 3.58
N GLU A 89 9.59 -3.93 4.06
CA GLU A 89 8.13 -3.82 4.26
C GLU A 89 7.76 -2.65 5.19
N THR A 90 8.57 -2.43 6.25
CA THR A 90 8.35 -1.31 7.17
C THR A 90 8.48 0.04 6.47
N GLU A 91 9.42 0.18 5.53
CA GLU A 91 9.59 1.41 4.75
C GLU A 91 8.48 1.59 3.71
N HIS A 92 8.03 0.50 3.08
CA HIS A 92 6.89 0.52 2.15
C HIS A 92 5.60 0.94 2.87
N ARG A 93 5.33 0.37 4.04
CA ARG A 93 4.25 0.82 4.92
C ARG A 93 4.31 2.31 5.21
N ARG A 94 5.50 2.81 5.62
CA ARG A 94 5.69 4.23 5.96
C ARG A 94 5.36 5.13 4.78
N LEU A 95 5.73 4.73 3.57
CA LEU A 95 5.40 5.47 2.36
C LEU A 95 3.88 5.65 2.18
N PHE A 96 3.12 4.56 2.30
CA PHE A 96 1.65 4.63 2.18
C PHE A 96 1.03 5.41 3.34
N GLN A 97 1.52 5.19 4.57
CA GLN A 97 1.05 5.88 5.76
C GLN A 97 1.32 7.39 5.70
N ASP A 98 2.49 7.81 5.27
CA ASP A 98 2.84 9.22 5.08
C ASP A 98 1.94 9.88 4.05
N ARG A 99 1.58 9.14 2.99
CA ARG A 99 0.62 9.66 2.01
C ARG A 99 -0.77 9.84 2.61
N LEU A 100 -1.25 8.85 3.38
CA LEU A 100 -2.51 8.93 4.10
C LEU A 100 -2.52 10.11 5.08
N ASN A 101 -1.41 10.34 5.80
CA ASN A 101 -1.24 11.42 6.77
C ASN A 101 -1.25 12.82 6.13
N ARG A 102 -0.86 12.94 4.85
CA ARG A 102 -0.94 14.22 4.11
C ARG A 102 -2.38 14.61 3.81
N TRP A 103 -3.27 13.64 3.64
CA TRP A 103 -4.70 13.89 3.46
C TRP A 103 -5.38 14.19 4.80
N ARG A 104 -6.54 14.86 4.74
CA ARG A 104 -7.37 15.00 5.94
C ARG A 104 -7.67 13.58 6.44
N SER A 105 -7.33 13.32 7.71
CA SER A 105 -7.70 12.08 8.38
C SER A 105 -9.21 11.93 8.30
N LEU A 106 -9.63 10.95 7.51
CA LEU A 106 -11.00 10.53 7.34
C LEU A 106 -10.98 9.05 7.68
N ALA A 107 -11.79 8.67 8.66
CA ALA A 107 -12.00 7.27 8.98
C ALA A 107 -12.45 6.51 7.72
N PRO A 108 -12.09 5.23 7.59
CA PRO A 108 -12.71 4.36 6.60
C PRO A 108 -14.23 4.45 6.70
N ASN A 109 -14.91 4.41 5.56
CA ASN A 109 -16.37 4.39 5.57
C ASN A 109 -16.83 3.07 6.21
N ARG A 110 -17.67 3.16 7.25
CA ARG A 110 -18.09 2.00 8.06
C ARG A 110 -18.85 0.93 7.28
N LEU A 111 -19.45 1.27 6.15
CA LEU A 111 -20.22 0.34 5.31
C LEU A 111 -19.37 -0.20 4.16
N THR A 112 -18.69 0.68 3.43
CA THR A 112 -17.96 0.26 2.22
C THR A 112 -16.62 -0.39 2.53
N TRP A 113 -15.99 -0.04 3.66
CA TRP A 113 -14.69 -0.61 4.02
C TRP A 113 -14.76 -2.12 4.35
N PRO A 114 -15.68 -2.62 5.20
CA PRO A 114 -15.81 -4.05 5.42
C PRO A 114 -16.17 -4.83 4.16
N ALA A 115 -17.07 -4.30 3.33
CA ALA A 115 -17.46 -4.93 2.07
C ALA A 115 -16.28 -5.02 1.08
N PHE A 116 -15.45 -3.97 1.02
CA PHE A 116 -14.24 -3.96 0.22
C PHE A 116 -13.23 -5.02 0.70
N LEU A 117 -12.95 -5.10 2.01
CA LEU A 117 -12.04 -6.12 2.56
C LEU A 117 -12.55 -7.54 2.32
N GLU A 118 -13.85 -7.76 2.45
CA GLU A 118 -14.47 -9.05 2.15
C GLU A 118 -14.27 -9.43 0.67
N LYS A 119 -14.44 -8.47 -0.25
CA LYS A 119 -14.18 -8.72 -1.68
C LYS A 119 -12.71 -8.99 -1.98
N VAL A 120 -11.80 -8.25 -1.35
CA VAL A 120 -10.36 -8.47 -1.48
C VAL A 120 -9.96 -9.88 -1.00
N ARG A 121 -10.58 -10.37 0.07
CA ARG A 121 -10.42 -11.75 0.55
C ARG A 121 -10.97 -12.77 -0.44
N GLN A 122 -12.16 -12.54 -1.00
CA GLN A 122 -12.79 -13.43 -1.99
C GLN A 122 -11.98 -13.54 -3.29
N GLU A 123 -11.33 -12.45 -3.70
CA GLU A 123 -10.42 -12.40 -4.85
C GLU A 123 -9.05 -13.04 -4.56
N GLY A 124 -8.82 -13.51 -3.32
CA GLY A 124 -7.62 -14.24 -2.94
C GLY A 124 -6.37 -13.37 -2.84
N LEU A 125 -6.51 -12.05 -2.63
CA LEU A 125 -5.34 -11.19 -2.42
C LEU A 125 -4.65 -11.51 -1.09
N PHE A 126 -5.42 -11.91 -0.08
CA PHE A 126 -4.93 -12.43 1.20
C PHE A 126 -5.06 -13.94 1.23
N ASN A 127 -3.95 -14.61 1.56
CA ASN A 127 -3.98 -15.99 2.02
C ASN A 127 -3.96 -16.01 3.54
N ASP A 128 -4.55 -17.03 4.15
CA ASP A 128 -4.37 -17.27 5.57
C ASP A 128 -2.88 -17.57 5.83
N GLN A 129 -2.29 -16.85 6.79
CA GLN A 129 -0.90 -17.07 7.17
C GLN A 129 -0.74 -18.50 7.72
N PRO A 130 0.40 -19.16 7.46
CA PRO A 130 0.72 -20.45 8.04
C PRO A 130 0.59 -20.43 9.57
N GLY A 131 -0.06 -21.46 10.11
CA GLY A 131 -0.27 -21.61 11.55
C GLY A 131 1.03 -21.84 12.33
N ASP A 132 0.94 -21.91 13.66
CA ASP A 132 2.14 -22.00 14.49
C ASP A 132 2.96 -23.28 14.28
N GLY A 133 2.33 -24.37 13.84
CA GLY A 133 3.01 -25.61 13.49
C GLY A 133 3.57 -25.68 12.07
N ALA A 134 3.51 -24.60 11.30
CA ALA A 134 4.00 -24.59 9.92
C ALA A 134 5.51 -24.83 9.85
N THR A 135 5.93 -25.59 8.85
CA THR A 135 7.33 -25.81 8.52
C THR A 135 7.97 -24.56 7.92
N GLU A 136 9.29 -24.49 7.95
CA GLU A 136 10.04 -23.41 7.31
C GLU A 136 9.71 -23.30 5.80
N ASP A 137 9.55 -24.44 5.12
CA ASP A 137 9.18 -24.49 3.71
C ASP A 137 7.77 -23.99 3.43
N GLU A 138 6.79 -24.31 4.30
CA GLU A 138 5.43 -23.78 4.18
C GLU A 138 5.40 -22.26 4.40
N MET A 139 6.20 -21.76 5.35
CA MET A 139 6.36 -20.31 5.57
C MET A 139 7.02 -19.63 4.37
N ALA A 140 8.09 -20.19 3.82
CA ALA A 140 8.77 -19.66 2.65
C ALA A 140 7.88 -19.69 1.40
N ALA A 141 7.13 -20.77 1.17
CA ALA A 141 6.19 -20.87 0.05
C ALA A 141 5.07 -19.84 0.16
N PHE A 142 4.55 -19.60 1.37
CA PHE A 142 3.61 -18.53 1.63
C PHE A 142 4.22 -17.16 1.32
N ALA A 143 5.43 -16.88 1.81
CA ALA A 143 6.12 -15.61 1.57
C ALA A 143 6.28 -15.33 0.07
N ILE A 144 6.82 -16.29 -0.70
CA ILE A 144 7.00 -16.18 -2.16
C ILE A 144 5.66 -15.88 -2.84
N ALA A 145 4.59 -16.58 -2.46
CA ALA A 145 3.27 -16.34 -3.02
C ALA A 145 2.72 -14.96 -2.65
N GLN A 146 3.00 -14.49 -1.44
CA GLN A 146 2.52 -13.20 -0.94
C GLN A 146 3.23 -12.04 -1.63
N GLU A 147 4.56 -12.07 -1.77
CA GLU A 147 5.34 -11.04 -2.49
C GLU A 147 4.84 -10.87 -3.93
N LYS A 148 4.59 -11.98 -4.64
CA LYS A 148 4.04 -11.93 -5.99
C LYS A 148 2.64 -11.29 -6.04
N LYS A 149 1.78 -11.62 -5.07
CA LYS A 149 0.43 -11.03 -4.99
C LYS A 149 0.48 -9.54 -4.67
N THR A 150 1.38 -9.12 -3.80
CA THR A 150 1.61 -7.70 -3.50
C THR A 150 2.10 -6.94 -4.73
N ALA A 151 3.06 -7.51 -5.47
CA ALA A 151 3.54 -6.97 -6.75
C ALA A 151 2.39 -6.81 -7.77
N ASP A 152 1.59 -7.87 -7.95
CA ASP A 152 0.45 -7.86 -8.87
C ASP A 152 -0.55 -6.77 -8.47
N PHE A 153 -0.85 -6.64 -7.18
CA PHE A 153 -1.75 -5.62 -6.64
C PHE A 153 -1.25 -4.20 -6.86
N TYR A 154 0.03 -3.91 -6.61
CA TYR A 154 0.61 -2.60 -6.91
C TYR A 154 0.62 -2.30 -8.41
N GLY A 155 0.78 -3.31 -9.26
CA GLY A 155 0.58 -3.18 -10.71
C GLY A 155 -0.84 -2.74 -11.10
N LEU A 156 -1.87 -3.17 -10.36
CA LEU A 156 -3.25 -2.72 -10.59
C LEU A 156 -3.42 -1.23 -10.29
N PHE A 157 -2.72 -0.70 -9.29
CA PHE A 157 -2.80 0.73 -8.95
C PHE A 157 -2.21 1.58 -10.06
N GLU A 158 -1.04 1.19 -10.58
CA GLU A 158 -0.35 1.92 -11.65
C GLU A 158 -1.25 2.08 -12.89
N ALA A 159 -1.94 0.99 -13.25
CA ALA A 159 -2.88 0.99 -14.37
C ALA A 159 -4.11 1.87 -14.08
N ALA A 160 -4.63 1.85 -12.86
CA ALA A 160 -5.88 2.51 -12.50
C ALA A 160 -5.77 4.02 -12.22
N PHE A 161 -4.59 4.53 -11.83
CA PHE A 161 -4.39 5.93 -11.42
C PHE A 161 -3.26 6.61 -12.20
N PRO A 162 -3.57 7.36 -13.28
CA PRO A 162 -2.56 7.78 -14.24
C PRO A 162 -1.52 8.81 -13.84
N ASP A 163 -1.67 9.40 -12.65
CA ASP A 163 -0.87 10.52 -12.19
C ASP A 163 0.62 10.13 -12.19
N ALA A 164 1.41 10.77 -13.04
CA ALA A 164 2.73 10.28 -13.45
C ALA A 164 3.69 10.03 -12.27
N TRP A 165 3.63 10.88 -11.23
CA TRP A 165 4.44 10.71 -10.03
C TRP A 165 3.92 9.57 -9.13
N LYS A 166 2.61 9.27 -9.14
CA LYS A 166 2.03 8.09 -8.45
C LYS A 166 2.48 6.80 -9.15
N ARG A 167 2.50 6.81 -10.48
CA ARG A 167 2.93 5.67 -11.30
C ARG A 167 4.39 5.30 -11.09
N GLU A 168 5.29 6.28 -11.15
CA GLU A 168 6.73 6.03 -10.97
C GLU A 168 7.04 5.35 -9.63
N LYS A 169 6.42 5.82 -8.54
CA LYS A 169 6.66 5.22 -7.22
C LYS A 169 6.03 3.84 -7.06
N LEU A 170 4.86 3.61 -7.64
CA LEU A 170 4.22 2.27 -7.65
C LEU A 170 5.03 1.27 -8.47
N LYS A 171 5.54 1.67 -9.63
CA LYS A 171 6.43 0.82 -10.43
C LYS A 171 7.66 0.39 -9.64
N SER A 172 8.29 1.32 -8.92
CA SER A 172 9.43 1.01 -8.04
C SER A 172 9.05 0.07 -6.89
N LEU A 173 7.80 0.10 -6.39
CA LEU A 173 7.33 -0.87 -5.40
C LEU A 173 7.15 -2.25 -6.04
N VAL A 174 6.48 -2.35 -7.20
CA VAL A 174 6.35 -3.60 -7.96
C VAL A 174 7.73 -4.26 -8.20
N GLU A 175 8.72 -3.47 -8.61
CA GLU A 175 10.09 -3.97 -8.81
C GLU A 175 10.75 -4.47 -7.52
N GLN A 176 10.47 -3.84 -6.37
CA GLN A 176 10.98 -4.27 -5.07
C GLN A 176 10.32 -5.57 -4.61
N GLU A 177 8.98 -5.68 -4.68
CA GLU A 177 8.24 -6.91 -4.35
C GLU A 177 8.70 -8.10 -5.20
N LEU A 178 8.90 -7.89 -6.51
CA LEU A 178 9.44 -8.92 -7.39
C LEU A 178 10.89 -9.30 -7.03
N ALA A 179 11.67 -8.35 -6.53
CA ALA A 179 13.01 -8.62 -6.03
C ALA A 179 12.99 -9.39 -4.69
N HIS A 180 12.04 -9.11 -3.79
CA HIS A 180 11.83 -9.88 -2.57
C HIS A 180 11.49 -11.34 -2.90
N GLU A 181 10.54 -11.55 -3.83
CA GLU A 181 10.17 -12.87 -4.35
C GLU A 181 11.40 -13.63 -4.89
N ALA A 182 12.21 -12.95 -5.71
CA ALA A 182 13.42 -13.55 -6.26
C ALA A 182 14.48 -13.87 -5.19
N LYS A 183 14.67 -13.01 -4.18
CA LYS A 183 15.56 -13.27 -3.03
C LYS A 183 15.10 -14.50 -2.26
N LEU A 184 13.79 -14.65 -2.02
CA LEU A 184 13.22 -15.82 -1.33
C LEU A 184 13.41 -17.09 -2.15
N ARG A 185 13.17 -17.07 -3.46
CA ARG A 185 13.45 -18.23 -4.33
C ARG A 185 14.91 -18.63 -4.35
N ALA A 186 15.81 -17.65 -4.31
CA ALA A 186 17.24 -17.93 -4.24
C ALA A 186 17.63 -18.57 -2.89
N ALA A 187 16.97 -18.17 -1.79
CA ALA A 187 17.16 -18.76 -0.46
C ALA A 187 16.53 -20.16 -0.32
N TYR A 188 15.43 -20.42 -1.04
CA TYR A 188 14.65 -21.66 -1.00
C TYR A 188 14.50 -22.29 -2.40
N PRO A 189 15.60 -22.72 -3.06
CA PRO A 189 15.58 -23.13 -4.47
C PRO A 189 14.80 -24.42 -4.75
N HIS A 190 14.48 -25.22 -3.72
CA HIS A 190 13.64 -26.41 -3.83
C HIS A 190 12.14 -26.09 -3.91
N LEU A 191 11.74 -24.87 -3.53
CA LEU A 191 10.36 -24.38 -3.68
C LEU A 191 10.20 -23.79 -5.08
N ARG A 192 9.63 -24.59 -5.98
CA ARG A 192 9.31 -24.18 -7.36
C ARG A 192 7.98 -23.46 -7.43
#